data_AF-A0AAV4HML2-F1
#
_entry.id   AF-A0AAV4HML2-F1
#
_cell.length_a   1.000
_cell.length_b   1.000
_cell.length_c   1.000
_cell.angle_alpha   90.00
_cell.angle_beta   90.00
_cell.angle_gamma   90.00
#
_symmetry.space_group_name_H-M   'P 1'
#
loop_
_entity.id
_entity.type
_entity.pdbx_description
1 polymer ?
#
loop_
_entity_poly.entity_id
_entity_poly.type
_entity_poly.pdbx_seq_one_letter_code
_entity_poly.pdbx_strand_id
1 'polypeptide(L)'
;MGTLGATFKADLYVAMVTLITIIPATPSAKPLHFSPYIARGELETAQNLSKVTDICDPHNRSDCDVTIPESYAGFLTVDEVLGKHTFFWYFPSQENPDAPVVIWLNGGPGVTSMLGLFWENGPLQPRQSNGTQKTHEETSNGIYRKPYNYNETNFEG
;
A
#
# COMPACT_ATOMS: atom_id res chain seq x y z
N MET A 1 -43.60 43.70 25.23
CA MET A 1 -42.61 43.79 26.32
C MET A 1 -42.65 42.43 27.03
N GLY A 2 -41.85 41.41 26.72
CA GLY A 2 -40.38 41.35 26.70
C GLY A 2 -39.86 41.59 28.13
N THR A 3 -39.20 40.70 28.86
CA THR A 3 -38.36 39.52 28.51
C THR A 3 -37.98 38.71 29.77
N LEU A 4 -37.78 37.40 29.56
CA LEU A 4 -36.71 36.52 30.07
C LEU A 4 -36.60 36.23 31.58
N GLY A 5 -37.19 35.11 32.00
CA GLY A 5 -36.63 34.28 33.06
C GLY A 5 -35.53 33.39 32.46
N ALA A 6 -34.27 33.59 32.88
CA ALA A 6 -33.16 32.72 32.53
C ALA A 6 -32.96 31.68 33.65
N THR A 7 -33.39 30.44 33.38
CA THR A 7 -33.05 29.27 34.18
C THR A 7 -31.64 28.82 33.77
N PHE A 8 -30.66 28.94 34.66
CA PHE A 8 -29.31 28.42 34.43
C PHE A 8 -29.34 26.90 34.57
N LYS A 9 -29.30 26.18 33.44
CA LYS A 9 -28.86 24.78 33.43
C LYS A 9 -27.33 24.77 33.41
N ALA A 10 -26.73 24.22 34.47
CA ALA A 10 -25.33 23.88 34.47
C ALA A 10 -25.16 22.58 33.67
N ASP A 11 -24.87 22.69 32.38
CA ASP A 11 -24.40 21.55 31.61
C ASP A 11 -22.92 21.32 31.94
N LEU A 12 -22.69 20.26 32.71
CA LEU A 12 -21.37 19.77 33.12
C LEU A 12 -20.61 19.30 31.87
N TYR A 13 -19.80 20.18 31.27
CA TYR A 13 -18.84 19.78 30.24
C TYR A 13 -17.66 19.06 30.89
N VAL A 14 -17.65 17.72 30.81
CA VAL A 14 -16.45 16.93 31.06
C VAL A 14 -15.51 17.16 29.86
N ALA A 15 -14.54 18.06 30.03
CA ALA A 15 -13.44 18.21 29.09
C ALA A 15 -12.49 17.02 29.24
N MET A 16 -12.65 16.00 28.39
CA MET A 16 -11.67 14.94 28.21
C MET A 16 -10.44 15.55 27.52
N VAL A 17 -9.46 15.98 28.30
CA VAL A 17 -8.13 16.33 27.79
C VAL A 17 -7.44 15.03 27.39
N THR A 18 -7.65 14.59 26.15
CA THR A 18 -6.80 13.56 25.56
C THR A 18 -5.48 14.21 25.20
N LEU A 19 -4.46 13.96 26.02
CA LEU A 19 -3.08 14.28 25.70
C LEU A 19 -2.63 13.31 24.58
N ILE A 20 -3.03 13.58 23.34
CA ILE A 20 -2.46 12.91 22.18
C ILE A 20 -1.08 13.53 22.01
N THR A 21 -0.05 12.77 22.36
CA THR A 21 1.30 13.04 21.87
C THR A 21 1.23 13.03 20.34
N ILE A 22 1.30 14.22 19.74
CA ILE A 22 1.46 14.35 18.29
C ILE A 22 2.87 13.85 18.00
N ILE A 23 3.00 12.54 17.73
CA ILE A 23 4.08 12.09 16.86
C ILE A 23 3.87 12.90 15.58
N PRO A 24 4.84 13.68 15.08
CA PRO A 24 4.73 14.21 13.75
C PRO A 24 4.64 13.00 12.83
N ALA A 25 3.41 12.65 12.43
CA ALA A 25 3.21 11.85 11.24
C ALA A 25 3.89 12.68 10.16
N THR A 26 5.02 12.16 9.68
CA THR A 26 5.68 12.68 8.49
C THR A 26 4.59 12.96 7.45
N PRO A 27 4.55 14.16 6.86
CA PRO A 27 3.46 14.54 5.97
C PRO A 27 3.31 13.44 4.93
N SER A 28 2.14 12.80 4.97
CA SER A 28 1.68 11.78 4.04
C SER A 28 2.24 12.09 2.65
N ALA A 29 3.17 11.26 2.19
CA ALA A 29 3.75 11.42 0.87
C ALA A 29 2.59 11.52 -0.13
N LYS A 30 2.51 12.64 -0.86
CA LYS A 30 1.46 12.83 -1.85
C LYS A 30 1.52 11.68 -2.86
N PRO A 31 0.37 11.13 -3.31
CA PRO A 31 0.37 10.05 -4.28
C PRO A 31 1.14 10.47 -5.54
N LEU A 32 1.99 9.58 -6.05
CA LEU A 32 2.73 9.84 -7.27
C LEU A 32 1.82 9.66 -8.48
N HIS A 33 1.42 10.77 -9.09
CA HIS A 33 0.79 10.77 -10.41
C HIS A 33 1.86 10.74 -11.49
N PHE A 34 1.89 9.66 -12.28
CA PHE A 34 2.91 9.40 -13.29
C PHE A 34 2.68 10.19 -14.58
N SER A 35 1.42 10.37 -14.99
CA SER A 35 1.06 11.01 -16.27
C SER A 35 1.62 12.42 -16.47
N PRO A 36 1.65 13.32 -15.47
CA PRO A 36 2.28 14.64 -15.63
C PRO A 36 3.76 14.59 -15.98
N TYR A 37 4.52 13.61 -15.45
CA TYR A 37 5.93 13.46 -15.76
C TYR A 37 6.13 12.91 -17.19
N ILE A 38 5.29 11.95 -17.60
CA ILE A 38 5.28 11.44 -18.98
C ILE A 38 5.01 12.59 -19.97
N ALA A 39 4.00 13.42 -19.70
CA ALA A 39 3.63 14.54 -20.56
C ALA A 39 4.75 15.59 -20.71
N ARG A 40 5.61 15.73 -19.70
CA ARG A 40 6.78 16.64 -19.73
C ARG A 40 8.07 15.97 -20.22
N GLY A 41 8.08 14.66 -20.48
CA GLY A 41 9.28 13.91 -20.84
C GLY A 41 10.24 13.65 -19.67
N GLU A 42 9.81 13.86 -18.42
CA GLU A 42 10.61 13.70 -17.20
C GLU A 42 10.62 12.24 -16.71
N LEU A 43 11.00 11.30 -17.57
CA LEU A 43 10.85 9.86 -17.32
C LEU A 43 11.76 9.34 -16.21
N GLU A 44 13.02 9.79 -16.16
CA GLU A 44 13.98 9.39 -15.14
C GLU A 44 13.52 9.83 -13.73
N THR A 45 13.03 11.07 -13.62
CA THR A 45 12.43 11.59 -12.39
C THR A 45 11.23 10.75 -11.97
N ALA A 46 10.33 10.43 -12.91
CA ALA A 46 9.16 9.60 -12.62
C ALA A 46 9.57 8.23 -12.09
N GLN A 47 10.51 7.56 -12.76
CA GLN A 47 11.01 6.25 -12.36
C GLN A 47 11.66 6.26 -10.97
N ASN A 48 12.49 7.27 -10.70
CA ASN A 48 13.14 7.40 -9.39
C ASN A 48 12.11 7.62 -8.27
N LEU A 49 11.06 8.40 -8.54
CA LEU A 49 9.99 8.65 -7.58
C LEU A 49 9.06 7.45 -7.37
N SER A 50 8.86 6.58 -8.38
CA SER A 50 8.00 5.39 -8.23
C SER A 50 8.67 4.21 -7.59
N LYS A 51 10.00 4.24 -7.43
CA LYS A 51 10.75 3.11 -6.87
C LYS A 51 10.20 2.76 -5.49
N VAL A 52 9.74 1.51 -5.34
CA VAL A 52 9.25 0.99 -4.06
C VAL A 52 10.46 0.57 -3.24
N THR A 53 10.61 1.18 -2.07
CA THR A 53 11.63 0.81 -1.09
C THR A 53 11.08 -0.22 -0.11
N ASP A 54 11.98 -0.95 0.56
CA ASP A 54 11.58 -1.88 1.61
C ASP A 54 10.71 -1.16 2.65
N ILE A 55 9.60 -1.80 3.00
CA ILE A 55 8.58 -1.25 3.91
C ILE A 55 9.11 -1.14 5.35
N CYS A 56 10.28 -1.71 5.62
CA CYS A 56 10.81 -1.87 6.96
C CYS A 56 12.09 -1.08 7.19
N ASP A 57 12.04 -0.29 8.25
CA ASP A 57 13.20 0.44 8.77
C ASP A 57 14.18 -0.57 9.42
N PRO A 58 15.40 -0.72 8.88
CA PRO A 58 16.42 -1.59 9.46
C PRO A 58 16.87 -1.14 10.86
N HIS A 59 16.50 0.07 11.30
CA HIS A 59 16.91 0.61 12.60
C HIS A 59 15.97 0.30 13.78
N ASN A 60 14.81 -0.33 13.58
CA ASN A 60 13.87 -0.52 14.71
C ASN A 60 12.98 -1.78 14.70
N ARG A 61 13.15 -2.72 13.77
CA ARG A 61 12.53 -4.06 13.89
C ARG A 61 13.39 -5.13 13.22
N SER A 62 14.05 -5.96 14.03
CA SER A 62 14.70 -7.21 13.60
C SER A 62 13.70 -8.31 13.17
N ASP A 63 12.40 -8.03 13.22
CA ASP A 63 11.30 -8.94 12.86
C ASP A 63 10.74 -8.67 11.45
N CYS A 64 11.27 -7.68 10.71
CA CYS A 64 10.81 -7.43 9.36
C CYS A 64 11.79 -7.93 8.31
N ASP A 65 11.66 -9.20 7.95
CA ASP A 65 12.34 -9.81 6.81
C ASP A 65 11.51 -9.67 5.53
N VAL A 66 11.04 -8.46 5.22
CA VAL A 66 10.28 -8.18 4.00
C VAL A 66 11.20 -7.49 2.99
N THR A 67 11.83 -8.27 2.12
CA THR A 67 12.52 -7.74 0.93
C THR A 67 11.55 -7.71 -0.23
N ILE A 68 11.12 -6.51 -0.63
CA ILE A 68 10.32 -6.35 -1.85
C ILE A 68 11.29 -6.41 -3.04
N PRO A 69 11.03 -7.23 -4.08
CA PRO A 69 11.86 -7.18 -5.28
C PRO A 69 11.77 -5.79 -5.90
N GLU A 70 12.81 -5.41 -6.66
CA GLU A 70 12.81 -4.13 -7.37
C GLU A 70 11.49 -3.94 -8.10
N SER A 71 10.81 -2.83 -7.82
CA SER A 71 9.48 -2.56 -8.32
C SER A 71 9.15 -1.07 -8.28
N TYR A 72 8.14 -0.69 -9.03
CA TYR A 72 7.75 0.69 -9.25
C TYR A 72 6.24 0.83 -9.16
N ALA A 73 5.73 1.76 -8.37
CA ALA A 73 4.31 1.96 -8.18
C ALA A 73 3.89 3.43 -8.33
N GLY A 74 2.65 3.64 -8.73
CA GLY A 74 2.11 4.98 -8.91
C GLY A 74 0.71 4.98 -9.53
N PHE A 75 0.26 6.17 -9.93
CA PHE A 75 -1.05 6.38 -10.53
C PHE A 75 -0.92 6.92 -11.96
N LEU A 76 -1.57 6.25 -12.91
CA LEU A 76 -1.74 6.73 -14.28
C LEU A 76 -3.09 7.42 -14.41
N THR A 77 -3.11 8.63 -14.97
CA THR A 77 -4.36 9.30 -15.35
C THR A 77 -4.97 8.59 -16.56
N VAL A 78 -6.21 8.14 -16.40
CA VAL A 78 -7.01 7.49 -17.46
C VAL A 78 -8.10 8.39 -18.01
N ASP A 79 -8.46 9.44 -17.26
CA ASP A 79 -9.39 10.49 -17.69
C ASP A 79 -8.96 11.81 -17.05
N GLU A 80 -8.44 12.74 -17.86
CA GLU A 80 -8.00 14.05 -17.38
C GLU A 80 -9.17 14.96 -17.00
N VAL A 81 -10.29 14.86 -17.70
CA VAL A 81 -11.47 15.72 -17.49
C VAL A 81 -12.17 15.35 -16.18
N LEU A 82 -12.30 14.05 -15.92
CA LEU A 82 -12.92 13.54 -14.70
C LEU A 82 -11.92 13.32 -13.56
N GLY A 83 -10.61 13.57 -13.77
CA GLY A 83 -9.58 13.34 -12.78
C GLY A 83 -9.50 11.87 -12.32
N LYS A 84 -9.73 10.92 -13.23
CA LYS A 84 -9.67 9.49 -12.90
C LYS A 84 -8.26 8.97 -13.07
N HIS A 85 -7.82 8.22 -12.07
CA HIS A 85 -6.50 7.60 -12.06
C HIS A 85 -6.61 6.11 -11.74
N THR A 86 -5.72 5.33 -12.36
CA THR A 86 -5.57 3.90 -12.13
C THR A 86 -4.22 3.65 -11.48
N PHE A 87 -4.22 2.92 -10.37
CA PHE A 87 -3.01 2.47 -9.72
C PHE A 87 -2.31 1.39 -10.56
N PHE A 88 -0.98 1.43 -10.61
CA PHE A 88 -0.15 0.36 -11.15
C PHE A 88 0.96 -0.03 -10.17
N TRP A 89 1.38 -1.29 -10.26
CA TRP A 89 2.60 -1.78 -9.61
C TRP A 89 3.35 -2.66 -10.60
N TYR A 90 4.48 -2.17 -11.07
CA TYR A 90 5.32 -2.77 -12.09
C TYR A 90 6.52 -3.46 -11.46
N PHE A 91 6.84 -4.65 -11.97
CA PHE A 91 7.98 -5.46 -11.58
C PHE A 91 8.81 -5.75 -12.84
N PRO A 92 10.01 -5.17 -12.99
CA PRO A 92 10.90 -5.54 -14.08
C PRO A 92 11.29 -7.02 -14.01
N SER A 93 11.61 -7.57 -15.18
CA SER A 93 12.19 -8.91 -15.30
C SER A 93 13.52 -8.97 -14.54
N GLN A 94 13.67 -10.01 -13.72
CA GLN A 94 14.86 -10.19 -12.88
C GLN A 94 16.03 -10.85 -13.65
N GLU A 95 15.74 -11.56 -14.72
CA GLU A 95 16.72 -12.38 -15.45
C GLU A 95 17.01 -11.86 -16.87
N ASN A 96 16.01 -11.27 -17.53
CA ASN A 96 16.13 -10.83 -18.91
C ASN A 96 15.65 -9.36 -19.08
N PRO A 97 16.56 -8.39 -19.29
CA PRO A 97 16.18 -6.99 -19.48
C PRO A 97 15.38 -6.74 -20.78
N ASP A 98 15.49 -7.64 -21.77
CA ASP A 98 14.77 -7.54 -23.05
C ASP A 98 13.41 -8.27 -23.02
N ALA A 99 12.97 -8.74 -21.84
CA ALA A 99 11.67 -9.38 -21.68
C ALA A 99 10.52 -8.43 -22.08
N PRO A 100 9.44 -8.94 -22.69
CA PRO A 100 8.30 -8.11 -23.05
C PRO A 100 7.57 -7.58 -21.81
N VAL A 101 6.97 -6.39 -21.95
CA VAL A 101 6.09 -5.84 -20.92
C VAL A 101 4.73 -6.55 -21.00
N VAL A 102 4.29 -7.12 -19.87
CA VAL A 102 2.99 -7.76 -19.73
C VAL A 102 2.10 -6.94 -18.82
N ILE A 103 0.85 -6.71 -19.25
CA ILE A 103 -0.19 -6.08 -18.42
C ILE A 103 -1.10 -7.18 -17.89
N TRP A 104 -1.22 -7.27 -16.56
CA TRP A 104 -2.10 -8.22 -15.89
C TRP A 104 -3.37 -7.53 -15.37
N LEU A 105 -4.53 -7.99 -15.84
CA LEU A 105 -5.83 -7.47 -15.44
C LEU A 105 -6.70 -8.63 -14.94
N ASN A 106 -7.04 -8.62 -13.64
CA ASN A 106 -8.04 -9.56 -13.13
C ASN A 106 -9.45 -9.14 -13.61
N GLY A 107 -10.32 -10.15 -13.79
CA GLY A 107 -11.66 -9.97 -14.36
C GLY A 107 -12.76 -9.69 -13.34
N GLY A 108 -14.00 -10.08 -13.67
CA GLY A 108 -15.20 -9.73 -12.92
C GLY A 108 -15.73 -8.35 -13.36
N PRO A 109 -16.44 -7.66 -12.48
CA PRO A 109 -16.33 -6.21 -12.45
C PRO A 109 -15.96 -5.73 -11.04
N GLY A 110 -14.97 -4.84 -10.95
CA GLY A 110 -14.55 -4.21 -9.68
C GLY A 110 -13.59 -5.02 -8.82
N VAL A 111 -13.12 -6.18 -9.29
CA VAL A 111 -12.08 -6.95 -8.59
C VAL A 111 -10.71 -6.35 -8.91
N THR A 112 -9.84 -6.26 -7.90
CA THR A 112 -8.50 -5.69 -8.04
C THR A 112 -7.52 -6.65 -8.72
N SER A 113 -6.67 -6.14 -9.61
CA SER A 113 -5.54 -6.90 -10.16
C SER A 113 -4.48 -7.27 -9.12
N MET A 114 -4.57 -6.71 -7.92
CA MET A 114 -3.71 -7.09 -6.80
C MET A 114 -3.91 -8.55 -6.37
N LEU A 115 -5.06 -9.16 -6.70
CA LEU A 115 -5.24 -10.59 -6.50
C LEU A 115 -4.23 -11.40 -7.30
N GLY A 116 -4.03 -11.08 -8.58
CA GLY A 116 -3.04 -11.76 -9.40
C GLY A 116 -1.61 -11.54 -8.93
N LEU A 117 -1.34 -10.35 -8.38
CA LEU A 117 -0.03 -10.04 -7.80
C LEU A 117 0.31 -10.97 -6.62
N PHE A 118 -0.63 -11.19 -5.72
CA PHE A 118 -0.35 -11.86 -4.45
C PHE A 118 -0.70 -13.35 -4.44
N TRP A 119 -1.76 -13.76 -5.15
CA TRP A 119 -2.29 -15.13 -5.11
C TRP A 119 -2.11 -15.92 -6.40
N GLU A 120 -1.82 -15.27 -7.53
CA GLU A 120 -1.58 -15.95 -8.81
C GLU A 120 -0.08 -15.89 -9.15
N ASN A 121 0.28 -15.09 -10.16
CA ASN A 121 1.59 -15.11 -10.82
C ASN A 121 2.57 -14.04 -10.35
N GLY A 122 2.17 -13.14 -9.44
CA GLY A 122 3.06 -12.08 -9.00
C GLY A 122 4.15 -12.55 -8.02
N PRO A 123 5.24 -11.77 -7.88
CA PRO A 123 6.45 -12.16 -7.16
C PRO A 123 6.34 -12.04 -5.64
N LEU A 124 5.15 -11.70 -5.12
CA LEU A 124 4.89 -11.49 -3.70
C LEU A 124 3.85 -12.49 -3.20
N GLN A 125 3.98 -12.92 -1.95
CA GLN A 125 3.02 -13.77 -1.27
C GLN A 125 2.69 -13.21 0.12
N PRO A 126 1.40 -13.14 0.49
CA PRO A 126 1.01 -12.80 1.85
C PRO A 126 1.37 -13.95 2.80
N ARG A 127 1.84 -13.63 4.00
CA ARG A 127 2.04 -14.64 5.04
C ARG A 127 0.71 -15.26 5.43
N GLN A 128 0.61 -16.58 5.35
CA GLN A 128 -0.54 -17.30 5.89
C GLN A 128 -0.41 -17.35 7.41
N SER A 129 -1.42 -16.85 8.12
CA SER A 129 -1.54 -17.08 9.56
C SER A 129 -2.06 -18.51 9.75
N ASN A 130 -1.19 -19.42 10.17
CA ASN A 130 -1.63 -20.74 10.60
C ASN A 130 -2.51 -20.52 11.83
N GLY A 131 -3.80 -20.87 11.75
CA GLY A 131 -4.89 -20.47 12.66
C GLY A 131 -4.77 -20.79 14.16
N THR A 132 -3.58 -21.07 14.69
CA THR A 132 -3.29 -21.00 16.12
C THR A 132 -3.04 -19.56 16.53
N GLN A 133 -4.11 -18.84 16.84
CA GLN A 133 -4.05 -17.55 17.53
C GLN A 133 -3.30 -17.73 18.87
N LYS A 134 -2.05 -17.28 18.98
CA LYS A 134 -1.37 -17.15 20.27
C LYS A 134 -0.52 -15.89 20.35
N THR A 135 -0.91 -15.06 21.32
CA THR A 135 -0.21 -13.92 21.92
C THR A 135 -0.14 -12.64 21.10
N HIS A 136 -0.36 -11.52 21.78
CA HIS A 136 -0.47 -10.15 21.29
C HIS A 136 0.82 -9.58 20.64
N GLU A 137 1.78 -10.43 20.27
CA GLU A 137 3.05 -10.07 19.63
C GLU A 137 3.24 -10.63 18.21
N GLU A 138 2.25 -11.33 17.63
CA GLU A 138 2.28 -11.77 16.21
C GLU A 138 1.38 -10.93 15.29
N THR A 139 1.54 -9.60 15.31
CA THR A 139 0.78 -8.69 14.41
C THR A 139 1.62 -8.16 13.24
N SER A 140 2.70 -8.84 12.86
CA SER A 140 3.39 -8.52 11.61
C SER A 140 2.63 -9.14 10.44
N ASN A 141 1.62 -8.41 9.95
CA ASN A 141 0.99 -8.60 8.65
C ASN A 141 2.07 -8.45 7.55
N GLY A 142 2.83 -9.51 7.28
CA GLY A 142 3.97 -9.49 6.37
C GLY A 142 3.63 -9.96 4.96
N ILE A 143 4.22 -9.30 3.96
CA ILE A 143 4.27 -9.73 2.56
C ILE A 143 5.70 -10.17 2.29
N TYR A 144 5.93 -11.32 1.65
CA TYR A 144 7.28 -11.81 1.37
C TYR A 144 7.46 -12.11 -0.12
N ARG A 145 8.71 -12.14 -0.58
CA ARG A 145 9.07 -12.50 -1.96
C ARG A 145 8.84 -13.99 -2.19
N LYS A 146 8.14 -14.35 -3.27
CA LYS A 146 7.99 -15.75 -3.69
C LYS A 146 9.33 -16.31 -4.18
N PRO A 147 9.76 -17.49 -3.72
CA PRO A 147 10.90 -18.20 -4.30
C PRO A 147 10.55 -18.67 -5.72
N TYR A 148 11.52 -18.61 -6.63
CA TYR A 148 11.34 -19.01 -8.04
C TYR A 148 11.14 -20.52 -8.24
N ASN A 149 11.41 -21.34 -7.21
CA ASN A 149 11.33 -22.79 -7.30
C ASN A 149 9.98 -23.28 -6.76
N TYR A 150 9.00 -23.38 -7.65
CA TYR A 150 7.70 -24.00 -7.35
C TYR A 150 7.87 -25.52 -7.30
N ASN A 151 8.09 -26.07 -6.10
CA ASN A 151 7.80 -27.49 -5.88
C ASN A 151 6.28 -27.61 -5.69
N GLU A 152 5.61 -28.34 -6.57
CA GLU A 152 4.14 -28.48 -6.67
C GLU A 152 3.43 -29.05 -5.42
N THR A 153 4.11 -29.28 -4.31
CA THR A 153 3.62 -30.06 -3.17
C THR A 153 2.79 -29.29 -2.13
N ASN A 154 2.53 -27.99 -2.32
CA ASN A 154 1.89 -27.16 -1.27
C ASN A 154 0.44 -26.74 -1.57
N PHE A 155 -0.23 -27.39 -2.52
CA PHE A 155 -1.68 -27.28 -2.67
C PHE A 155 -2.37 -28.43 -1.93
N GLU A 156 -2.41 -28.36 -0.60
CA GLU A 156 -3.41 -29.11 0.16
C GLU A 156 -4.38 -28.14 0.86
N GLY A 157 -5.65 -28.29 0.47
CA GLY A 157 -6.92 -28.00 1.17
C GLY A 157 -6.98 -26.91 2.23
#